data_AF-A0A6L9ZY03-F1
#
_entry.id   AF-A0A6L9ZY03-F1
#
_cell.length_a   1.000
_cell.length_b   1.000
_cell.length_c   1.000
_cell.angle_alpha   90.00
_cell.angle_beta   90.00
_cell.angle_gamma   90.00
#
_symmetry.space_group_name_H-M   'P 1'
#
loop_
_entity.id
_entity.type
_entity.pdbx_description
1 polymer ?
#
loop_
_entity_poly.entity_id
_entity_poly.type
_entity_poly.pdbx_seq_one_letter_code
_entity_poly.pdbx_strand_id
1 'polypeptide(L)' 'MSNLEETLKSVRFLVDAKGNKTAVQLSITAWEAILNWIENREDETIVSEAMKELKNAGSNPQKAGWLDWDAVKDEWDKD' A
#
# COMPACT_ATOMS: atom_id res chain seq x y z
N MET A 1 8.81 -1.04 -12.61
CA MET A 1 7.41 -1.10 -12.15
C MET A 1 6.69 -2.10 -13.02
N SER A 2 6.34 -3.27 -12.49
CA SER A 2 5.51 -4.24 -13.23
C SER A 2 4.11 -3.65 -13.38
N ASN A 3 3.60 -3.58 -14.62
CA ASN A 3 2.24 -3.16 -14.89
C ASN A 3 1.30 -4.21 -14.26
N LEU A 4 0.51 -3.81 -13.25
CA LEU A 4 -0.47 -4.68 -12.57
C LEU A 4 -1.39 -5.38 -13.60
N GLU A 5 -1.69 -4.72 -14.72
CA GLU A 5 -2.49 -5.33 -15.79
C GLU A 5 -1.83 -6.54 -16.44
N GLU A 6 -0.51 -6.50 -16.68
CA GLU A 6 0.22 -7.65 -17.22
C GLU A 6 0.26 -8.80 -16.22
N THR A 7 0.35 -8.44 -14.94
CA THR A 7 0.33 -9.38 -13.82
C THR A 7 -1.02 -10.11 -13.73
N LEU A 8 -2.14 -9.38 -13.83
CA LEU A 8 -3.49 -9.94 -13.80
C LEU A 8 -3.81 -10.80 -15.03
N LYS A 9 -3.17 -10.57 -16.17
CA LYS A 9 -3.32 -11.42 -17.37
C LYS A 9 -2.68 -12.81 -17.21
N SER A 10 -1.82 -13.02 -16.21
CA SER A 10 -1.17 -14.30 -15.95
C SER A 10 -1.98 -15.26 -15.05
N VAL A 11 -3.14 -14.80 -14.55
CA VAL A 11 -4.02 -15.57 -13.65
C VAL A 11 -4.47 -16.88 -14.28
N ARG A 12 -4.34 -17.98 -13.52
CA ARG A 12 -4.94 -19.28 -13.86
C ARG A 12 -6.09 -19.58 -12.91
N PHE A 13 -7.15 -20.17 -13.42
CA PHE A 13 -8.30 -20.58 -12.61
C PHE A 13 -8.32 -22.09 -12.43
N LEU A 14 -8.52 -22.53 -11.19
CA LEU A 14 -8.87 -23.91 -10.90
C LEU A 14 -10.37 -24.09 -11.12
N VAL A 15 -10.75 -25.15 -11.83
CA VAL A 15 -12.14 -25.43 -12.19
C VAL A 15 -12.54 -26.76 -11.56
N ASP A 16 -13.71 -26.80 -10.92
CA ASP A 16 -14.26 -28.03 -10.34
C ASP A 16 -14.85 -28.98 -11.41
N ALA A 17 -15.29 -30.16 -10.98
CA ALA A 17 -15.91 -31.14 -11.86
C ALA A 17 -17.24 -30.67 -12.50
N LYS A 18 -17.84 -29.58 -12.01
CA LYS A 18 -19.08 -28.98 -12.53
C LYS A 18 -18.80 -27.82 -13.48
N GLY A 19 -17.53 -27.46 -13.71
CA GLY A 19 -17.13 -26.35 -14.56
C GLY A 19 -17.08 -24.99 -13.85
N ASN A 20 -17.22 -24.94 -12.53
CA ASN A 20 -17.15 -23.69 -11.78
C ASN A 20 -15.70 -23.34 -11.43
N LYS A 21 -15.33 -22.06 -11.55
CA LYS A 21 -14.06 -21.55 -11.05
C LYS A 21 -14.09 -21.55 -9.51
N THR A 22 -13.14 -22.24 -8.89
CA THR A 22 -13.10 -22.41 -7.42
C THR A 22 -11.87 -21.79 -6.76
N ALA A 23 -10.79 -21.60 -7.51
CA ALA A 23 -9.59 -20.94 -7.02
C ALA A 23 -8.88 -20.18 -8.13
N VAL A 24 -8.01 -19.26 -7.72
CA VAL A 24 -7.10 -18.50 -8.58
C VAL A 24 -5.67 -18.86 -8.18
N GLN A 25 -4.87 -19.24 -9.17
CA GLN A 25 -3.44 -19.42 -9.02
C GLN A 25 -2.71 -18.24 -9.65
N LEU A 26 -1.80 -17.67 -8.85
CA LEU A 26 -0.92 -16.56 -9.19
C LEU A 26 0.52 -16.96 -8.92
N SER A 27 1.49 -16.31 -9.59
CA SER A 27 2.86 -16.33 -9.10
C SER A 27 2.97 -15.49 -7.83
N ILE A 28 3.97 -15.75 -6.99
CA ILE A 28 4.21 -14.95 -5.78
C ILE A 28 4.45 -13.48 -6.12
N THR A 29 5.26 -13.22 -7.15
CA THR A 29 5.49 -11.85 -7.65
C THR A 29 4.19 -11.16 -8.04
N ALA A 30 3.24 -11.89 -8.63
CA ALA A 30 1.95 -11.33 -9.00
C ALA A 30 1.09 -11.00 -7.78
N TRP A 31 1.11 -11.88 -6.78
CA TRP A 31 0.44 -11.66 -5.50
C TRP A 31 0.99 -10.44 -4.76
N GLU A 32 2.31 -10.33 -4.64
CA GLU A 32 2.98 -9.19 -4.01
C GLU A 32 2.69 -7.87 -4.74
N ALA A 33 2.65 -7.88 -6.08
CA ALA A 33 2.31 -6.70 -6.86
C ALA A 33 0.86 -6.23 -6.61
N ILE A 34 -0.08 -7.16 -6.41
CA ILE A 34 -1.46 -6.83 -6.04
C ILE A 34 -1.52 -6.24 -4.64
N LEU A 35 -0.85 -6.85 -3.66
CA LEU A 35 -0.80 -6.35 -2.28
C LEU A 35 -0.23 -4.93 -2.22
N ASN A 36 0.95 -4.72 -2.81
CA ASN A 36 1.58 -3.41 -2.87
C ASN A 36 0.68 -2.37 -3.56
N TRP A 37 -0.08 -2.77 -4.60
CA TRP A 37 -1.01 -1.84 -5.25
C TRP A 37 -2.17 -1.45 -4.35
N ILE A 38 -2.72 -2.38 -3.57
CA ILE A 38 -3.77 -2.10 -2.58
C ILE A 38 -3.24 -1.15 -1.50
N GLU A 39 -2.09 -1.46 -0.92
CA GLU A 39 -1.46 -0.63 0.12
C GLU A 39 -1.18 0.80 -0.38
N ASN A 40 -0.60 0.94 -1.56
CA ASN A 40 -0.36 2.27 -2.16
C ASN A 40 -1.66 3.06 -2.37
N ARG A 41 -2.75 2.39 -2.74
CA ARG A 41 -4.06 3.04 -2.92
C ARG A 41 -4.67 3.52 -1.60
N GLU A 42 -4.46 2.77 -0.52
CA GLU A 42 -4.88 3.18 0.81
C GLU A 42 -4.02 4.34 1.32
N ASP A 43 -2.70 4.26 1.14
CA ASP A 43 -1.74 5.29 1.52
C ASP A 43 -1.95 6.61 0.76
N GLU A 44 -2.38 6.57 -0.51
CA GLU A 44 -2.72 7.76 -1.31
C GLU A 44 -3.72 8.66 -0.58
N THR A 45 -4.69 8.08 0.13
CA THR A 45 -5.71 8.82 0.87
C THR A 45 -5.10 9.48 2.11
N ILE A 46 -4.32 8.73 2.88
CA ILE A 46 -3.63 9.21 4.08
C ILE A 46 -2.69 10.37 3.74
N VAL A 47 -1.86 10.21 2.70
CA VAL A 47 -0.95 11.26 2.23
C VAL A 47 -1.73 12.48 1.76
N SER A 48 -2.82 12.30 1.01
CA SER A 48 -3.66 13.41 0.54
C SER A 48 -4.25 14.23 1.69
N GLU A 49 -4.73 13.57 2.74
CA GLU A 49 -5.26 14.22 3.94
C GLU A 49 -4.15 14.93 4.74
N ALA A 50 -3.05 14.25 5.02
CA ALA A 50 -1.90 14.81 5.71
C ALA A 50 -1.33 16.04 4.98
N MET A 51 -1.28 16.03 3.65
CA MET A 51 -0.83 17.17 2.85
C MET A 51 -1.79 18.38 2.92
N LYS A 52 -3.11 18.15 3.05
CA LYS A 52 -4.07 19.24 3.28
C LYS A 52 -3.87 19.87 4.65
N GLU A 53 -3.68 19.06 5.68
CA GLU A 53 -3.39 19.53 7.04
C GLU A 53 -2.09 20.34 7.10
N LEU A 54 -1.02 19.81 6.47
CA LEU A 54 0.26 20.51 6.35
C LEU A 54 0.11 21.87 5.65
N LYS A 55 -0.66 21.92 4.56
CA LYS A 55 -0.94 23.18 3.85
C LYS A 55 -1.68 24.17 4.75
N ASN A 56 -2.69 23.72 5.50
CA ASN A 56 -3.44 24.55 6.44
C ASN A 56 -2.57 25.06 7.60
N ALA A 57 -1.55 24.29 7.99
CA ALA A 57 -0.52 24.69 8.96
C ALA A 57 0.55 25.64 8.38
N GLY A 58 0.37 26.14 7.16
CA GLY A 58 1.33 27.04 6.50
C GLY A 58 2.56 26.31 5.95
N SER A 59 2.41 25.04 5.57
CA SER A 59 3.48 24.17 5.09
C SER A 59 4.62 23.98 6.11
N ASN A 60 4.28 24.01 7.40
CA ASN A 60 5.21 23.82 8.50
C ASN A 60 4.84 22.51 9.26
N PRO A 61 5.66 21.45 9.18
CA PRO A 61 5.36 20.16 9.81
C PRO A 61 5.15 20.23 11.32
N GLN A 62 5.94 21.04 12.03
CA GLN A 62 5.79 21.21 13.49
C GLN A 62 4.45 21.87 13.84
N LYS A 63 3.99 22.84 13.04
CA LYS A 63 2.64 23.44 13.21
C LYS A 63 1.51 22.49 12.84
N ALA A 64 1.78 21.50 11.98
CA ALA A 64 0.84 20.44 11.63
C ALA A 64 0.81 19.31 12.68
N GLY A 65 1.61 19.40 13.75
CA GLY A 65 1.68 18.40 14.82
C GLY A 65 2.46 17.14 14.43
N TRP A 66 3.25 17.19 13.36
CA TRP A 66 4.07 16.05 12.94
C TRP A 66 5.24 15.85 13.89
N LEU A 67 5.58 14.58 14.14
CA LEU A 67 6.69 14.19 15.00
C LEU A 67 8.02 14.44 14.28
N ASP A 68 8.98 15.00 15.01
CA ASP A 68 10.37 15.09 14.53
C ASP A 68 11.07 13.75 14.78
N TRP A 69 11.27 12.97 13.72
CA TRP A 69 11.85 11.64 13.82
C TRP A 69 13.24 11.64 14.45
N ASP A 70 14.07 12.65 14.20
CA ASP A 70 15.40 12.73 14.80
C ASP A 70 15.33 12.97 16.31
N ALA A 71 14.26 13.60 16.79
CA ALA A 71 14.04 13.87 18.21
C ALA A 71 13.54 12.64 18.99
N VAL A 72 12.92 11.66 18.33
CA VAL A 72 12.29 10.50 18.98
C VAL A 72 12.92 9.14 18.67
N LYS A 73 13.83 9.06 17.70
CA LYS A 73 14.41 7.79 17.25
C LYS A 73 15.04 6.96 18.37
N ASP A 74 15.67 7.61 19.36
CA ASP A 74 16.34 6.94 20.48
C ASP A 74 15.35 6.35 21.52
N GLU A 75 14.05 6.66 21.40
CA GLU A 75 12.98 6.08 22.23
C GLU A 75 12.51 4.71 21.72
N TRP A 76 12.81 4.37 20.46
CA TRP A 76 12.38 3.13 19.81
C TRP A 76 13.36 1.96 19.93
N ASP A 77 14.65 2.21 20.18
CA ASP A 77 15.69 1.17 20.29
C ASP A 77 15.67 0.40 21.64
N LYS A 78 14.58 0.49 22.41
CA LYS A 78 14.50 -0.07 23.79
C LYS A 78 13.66 -1.34 23.95
N ASP A 79 13.14 -1.93 22.87
CA ASP A 79 12.38 -3.20 22.91
C ASP A 79 13.07 -4.32 22.11
#